data_AF-A0A1G7NWA7-F1
#
_entry.id   AF-A0A1G7NWA7-F1
#
_cell.length_a   1.000
_cell.length_b   1.000
_cell.length_c   1.000
_cell.angle_alpha   90.00
_cell.angle_beta   90.00
_cell.angle_gamma   90.00
#
_symmetry.space_group_name_H-M   'P 1'
#
loop_
_entity.id
_entity.type
_entity.pdbx_description
1 polymer ?
#
loop_
_entity_poly.entity_id
_entity_poly.type
_entity_poly.pdbx_seq_one_letter_code
_entity_poly.pdbx_strand_id
1 'polypeptide(L)'
;MHGTGYTGAIFIWQCARALTGQGGWPLTIIMTPDKKPFFVGTYFTKENKWGRPGIISNLNTVKEQWQTNRETLVNSSDRITRLIDIENRRRGRGKLTAEILDKAYEQFTRYSDADYGGFGTAPKFPAPHNLMFLLRYWKRTGVAKALEIALAEKDYAADLPAMVHQ
;
A
#
# COMPACT_ATOMS: atom_id res chain seq x y z
N MET A 1 12.52 -15.36 -14.14
CA MET A 1 11.44 -14.35 -14.00
C MET A 1 11.23 -14.07 -12.52
N HIS A 2 11.90 -13.06 -11.96
CA HIS A 2 11.80 -12.68 -10.55
C HIS A 2 11.27 -11.25 -10.48
N GLY A 3 9.95 -11.12 -10.40
CA GLY A 3 9.24 -9.86 -10.20
C GLY A 3 8.18 -10.06 -9.13
N THR A 4 8.57 -10.33 -7.89
CA THR A 4 7.65 -10.77 -6.81
C THR A 4 7.62 -9.82 -5.60
N GLY A 5 8.48 -8.81 -5.53
CA GLY A 5 8.50 -7.87 -4.39
C GLY A 5 7.28 -6.95 -4.33
N TYR A 6 6.95 -6.28 -5.44
CA TYR A 6 5.88 -5.27 -5.47
C TYR A 6 4.47 -5.87 -5.38
N THR A 7 4.26 -7.05 -5.97
CA THR A 7 2.97 -7.74 -5.92
C THR A 7 2.60 -8.13 -4.50
N GLY A 8 3.58 -8.54 -3.69
CA GLY A 8 3.39 -8.84 -2.27
C GLY A 8 2.93 -7.60 -1.48
N ALA A 9 3.63 -6.48 -1.63
CA ALA A 9 3.30 -5.23 -0.92
C ALA A 9 1.92 -4.67 -1.33
N ILE A 10 1.58 -4.71 -2.62
CA ILE A 10 0.26 -4.28 -3.11
C ILE A 10 -0.83 -5.20 -2.57
N PHE A 11 -0.62 -6.51 -2.57
CA PHE A 11 -1.58 -7.47 -2.01
C PHE A 11 -1.79 -7.22 -0.51
N ILE A 12 -0.71 -7.06 0.25
CA ILE A 12 -0.71 -6.72 1.68
C ILE A 12 -1.50 -5.43 1.95
N TRP A 13 -1.28 -4.39 1.15
CA TRP A 13 -2.02 -3.12 1.26
C TRP A 13 -3.52 -3.29 0.94
N GLN A 14 -3.86 -4.04 -0.12
CA GLN A 14 -5.25 -4.34 -0.46
C GLN A 14 -5.95 -5.12 0.66
N CYS A 15 -5.25 -6.08 1.28
CA CYS A 15 -5.75 -6.82 2.43
C CYS A 15 -6.02 -5.91 3.62
N ALA A 16 -5.09 -5.01 3.93
CA ALA A 16 -5.29 -4.02 4.99
C ALA A 16 -6.54 -3.17 4.75
N ARG A 17 -6.67 -2.61 3.55
CA ARG A 17 -7.85 -1.81 3.21
C ARG A 17 -9.16 -2.60 3.22
N ALA A 18 -9.14 -3.86 2.79
CA ALA A 18 -10.32 -4.72 2.81
C ALA A 18 -10.76 -5.09 4.24
N LEU A 19 -9.81 -5.26 5.16
CA LEU A 19 -10.06 -5.68 6.55
C LEU A 19 -10.37 -4.51 7.49
N THR A 20 -9.64 -3.41 7.37
CA THR A 20 -9.70 -2.29 8.32
C THR A 20 -10.19 -0.98 7.72
N GLY A 21 -10.43 -0.92 6.40
CA GLY A 21 -10.83 0.31 5.68
C GLY A 21 -9.69 1.33 5.51
N GLN A 22 -8.78 1.36 6.48
CA GLN A 22 -7.56 2.15 6.51
C GLN A 22 -6.32 1.24 6.42
N GLY A 23 -5.15 1.85 6.19
CA GLY A 23 -3.85 1.19 6.22
C GLY A 23 -2.80 2.15 6.75
N GLY A 24 -1.68 1.61 7.23
CA GLY A 24 -0.61 2.41 7.82
C GLY A 24 0.64 1.57 8.10
N TRP A 25 1.75 2.24 8.42
CA TRP A 25 3.01 1.61 8.78
C TRP A 25 3.36 1.94 10.23
N PRO A 26 3.85 0.99 11.05
CA PRO A 26 4.13 -0.41 10.71
C PRO A 26 2.84 -1.22 10.56
N LEU A 27 2.81 -2.07 9.52
CA LEU A 27 1.68 -2.96 9.23
C LEU A 27 1.97 -4.37 9.74
N THR A 28 1.08 -4.91 10.57
CA THR A 28 1.13 -6.29 11.05
C THR A 28 0.03 -7.09 10.39
N ILE A 29 0.39 -8.21 9.76
CA ILE A 29 -0.54 -9.16 9.14
C ILE A 29 -0.33 -10.54 9.74
N ILE A 30 -1.43 -11.22 10.07
CA ILE A 30 -1.42 -12.65 10.38
C ILE A 30 -2.26 -13.38 9.33
N MET A 31 -1.72 -14.49 8.85
CA MET A 31 -2.25 -15.22 7.70
C MET A 31 -2.11 -16.73 7.88
N THR A 32 -2.89 -17.48 7.11
CA THR A 32 -2.78 -18.94 7.02
C THR A 32 -1.43 -19.35 6.38
N PRO A 33 -1.00 -20.61 6.53
CA PRO A 33 0.20 -21.12 5.84
C PRO A 33 0.18 -20.95 4.32
N ASP A 34 -1.03 -20.92 3.73
CA ASP A 34 -1.26 -20.69 2.29
C ASP A 34 -1.25 -19.20 1.91
N LYS A 35 -0.74 -18.33 2.78
CA LYS A 35 -0.60 -16.87 2.58
C LYS A 35 -1.92 -16.12 2.44
N LYS A 36 -2.99 -16.59 3.10
CA LYS A 36 -4.31 -15.94 3.10
C LYS A 36 -4.51 -15.17 4.42
N PRO A 37 -4.60 -13.84 4.41
CA PRO A 37 -4.69 -13.05 5.62
C PRO A 37 -6.09 -13.08 6.22
N PHE A 38 -6.16 -13.10 7.55
CA PHE A 38 -7.40 -12.98 8.33
C PHE A 38 -7.33 -11.91 9.43
N PHE A 39 -6.14 -11.38 9.71
CA PHE A 39 -5.95 -10.33 10.70
C PHE A 39 -4.97 -9.29 10.16
N VAL A 40 -5.32 -8.01 10.35
CA VAL A 40 -4.47 -6.88 10.05
C VAL A 40 -4.60 -5.84 11.15
N GLY A 41 -3.49 -5.19 11.50
CA GLY A 41 -3.51 -3.99 12.30
C GLY A 41 -2.21 -3.20 12.23
N THR A 42 -2.22 -2.03 12.85
CA THR A 42 -1.12 -1.07 12.84
C THR A 42 -0.92 -0.50 14.24
N TYR A 43 0.32 -0.10 14.57
CA TYR A 43 0.65 0.60 15.82
C TYR A 43 0.24 -0.15 17.11
N PHE A 44 0.50 -1.45 17.18
CA PHE A 44 0.27 -2.22 18.40
C PHE A 44 1.31 -1.88 19.47
N THR A 45 0.84 -1.61 20.69
CA THR A 45 1.69 -1.61 21.88
C THR A 45 1.99 -3.05 22.30
N LYS A 46 3.07 -3.27 23.06
CA LYS A 46 3.42 -4.61 23.57
C LYS A 46 2.26 -5.20 24.40
N GLU A 47 1.85 -4.43 25.42
CA GLU A 47 0.76 -4.74 26.33
C GLU A 47 -0.50 -3.93 26.00
N ASN A 48 -1.63 -4.31 26.59
CA ASN A 48 -2.89 -3.59 26.45
C ASN A 48 -2.74 -2.15 26.96
N LYS A 49 -3.09 -1.16 26.14
CA LYS A 49 -3.04 0.27 26.48
C LYS A 49 -4.24 1.02 25.88
N TRP A 50 -4.71 2.04 26.60
CA TRP A 50 -5.80 2.93 26.16
C TRP A 50 -7.05 2.19 25.66
N GLY A 51 -7.42 1.08 26.34
CA GLY A 51 -8.58 0.26 25.96
C GLY A 51 -8.39 -0.57 24.68
N ARG A 52 -7.17 -0.62 24.13
CA ARG A 52 -6.84 -1.42 22.94
C ARG A 52 -5.97 -2.63 23.31
N PRO A 53 -6.27 -3.83 22.78
CA PRO A 53 -5.41 -4.99 22.95
C PRO A 53 -4.02 -4.75 22.36
N GLY A 54 -2.98 -5.08 23.14
CA GLY A 54 -1.59 -5.10 22.68
C GLY A 54 -1.31 -6.30 21.78
N ILE A 55 -0.12 -6.34 21.17
CA ILE A 55 0.25 -7.41 20.25
C ILE A 55 0.25 -8.79 20.94
N ILE A 56 0.67 -8.87 22.21
CA ILE A 56 0.71 -10.13 22.96
C ILE A 56 -0.72 -10.69 23.17
N SER A 57 -1.66 -9.82 23.55
CA SER A 57 -3.06 -10.23 23.73
C SER A 57 -3.68 -10.69 22.41
N ASN A 58 -3.44 -9.95 21.31
CA ASN A 58 -3.93 -10.36 19.99
C ASN A 58 -3.35 -11.71 19.55
N LEU A 59 -2.06 -11.95 19.77
CA LEU A 59 -1.42 -13.23 19.44
C LEU A 59 -2.00 -14.41 20.24
N ASN A 60 -2.30 -14.21 21.52
CA ASN A 60 -2.97 -15.23 22.33
C ASN A 60 -4.37 -15.55 21.81
N THR A 61 -5.16 -14.51 21.48
CA THR A 61 -6.49 -14.70 20.86
C THR A 61 -6.39 -15.44 19.54
N VAL A 62 -5.43 -15.07 18.68
CA VAL A 62 -5.22 -15.74 17.40
C VAL A 62 -4.82 -17.21 17.59
N LYS A 63 -3.92 -17.51 18.54
CA LYS A 63 -3.53 -18.88 18.87
C LYS A 63 -4.74 -19.72 19.29
N GLU A 64 -5.56 -19.19 20.20
CA GLU A 64 -6.75 -19.88 20.67
C GLU A 64 -7.74 -20.13 19.53
N GLN A 65 -8.10 -19.09 18.75
CA GLN A 65 -9.01 -19.23 17.62
C GLN A 65 -8.47 -20.18 16.53
N TRP A 66 -7.16 -20.23 16.33
CA TRP A 66 -6.54 -21.18 15.41
C TRP A 66 -6.65 -22.63 15.90
N GLN A 67 -6.66 -22.86 17.20
CA GLN A 67 -6.78 -24.19 17.79
C GLN A 67 -8.24 -24.65 17.88
N THR A 68 -9.16 -23.75 18.24
CA THR A 68 -10.57 -24.08 18.53
C THR A 68 -11.52 -23.84 17.36
N ASN A 69 -11.25 -22.82 16.53
CA ASN A 69 -12.16 -22.33 15.48
C ASN A 69 -11.44 -22.14 14.13
N ARG A 70 -10.51 -23.05 13.80
CA ARG A 70 -9.65 -22.92 12.62
C ARG A 70 -10.43 -22.75 11.31
N GLU A 71 -11.50 -23.52 11.15
CA GLU A 71 -12.33 -23.49 9.94
C GLU A 71 -12.91 -22.09 9.69
N THR A 72 -13.42 -21.44 10.74
CA THR A 72 -13.93 -20.06 10.67
C THR A 72 -12.86 -19.08 10.20
N LEU A 73 -11.63 -19.19 10.72
CA LEU A 73 -10.51 -18.33 10.29
C LEU A 73 -10.14 -18.57 8.82
N VAL A 74 -10.08 -19.84 8.39
CA VAL A 74 -9.77 -20.18 6.99
C VAL A 74 -10.87 -19.66 6.05
N ASN A 75 -12.14 -19.86 6.40
CA ASN A 75 -13.27 -19.35 5.62
C ASN A 75 -13.27 -17.82 5.51
N SER A 76 -12.93 -17.11 6.59
CA SER A 76 -12.74 -15.66 6.58
C SER A 76 -11.61 -15.25 5.64
N SER A 77 -10.46 -15.93 5.72
CA SER A 77 -9.30 -15.71 4.86
C SER A 77 -9.62 -15.90 3.38
N ASP A 78 -10.38 -16.94 3.06
CA ASP A 78 -10.82 -17.25 1.69
C ASP A 78 -11.77 -16.19 1.14
N ARG A 79 -12.69 -15.70 1.97
CA ARG A 79 -13.59 -14.61 1.59
C ARG A 79 -12.83 -13.33 1.27
N ILE A 80 -11.87 -12.94 2.12
CA ILE A 80 -11.03 -11.73 1.89
C ILE A 80 -10.24 -11.87 0.59
N THR A 81 -9.57 -13.02 0.42
CA THR A 81 -8.75 -13.28 -0.77
C THR A 81 -9.59 -13.28 -2.04
N ARG A 82 -10.80 -13.85 -2.00
CA ARG A 82 -11.73 -13.86 -3.14
C ARG A 82 -12.19 -12.45 -3.52
N LEU A 83 -12.51 -11.60 -2.54
CA LEU A 83 -12.91 -10.21 -2.82
C LEU A 83 -11.79 -9.42 -3.51
N ILE A 84 -10.55 -9.61 -3.07
CA ILE A 84 -9.38 -8.98 -3.69
C ILE A 84 -9.14 -9.52 -5.10
N ASP A 85 -9.28 -10.83 -5.34
CA ASP A 85 -9.17 -11.40 -6.68
C ASP A 85 -10.24 -10.85 -7.64
N ILE A 86 -11.50 -10.76 -7.19
CA ILE A 86 -12.59 -10.16 -7.98
C ILE A 86 -12.27 -8.70 -8.33
N GLU A 87 -11.80 -7.91 -7.35
CA GLU A 87 -11.41 -6.51 -7.56
C GLU A 87 -10.25 -6.39 -8.56
N ASN A 88 -9.22 -7.22 -8.44
CA ASN A 88 -8.09 -7.25 -9.38
C ASN A 88 -8.53 -7.63 -10.79
N ARG A 89 -9.45 -8.61 -10.94
CA ARG A 89 -10.02 -9.00 -12.24
C ARG A 89 -10.89 -7.91 -12.84
N ARG A 90 -11.71 -7.22 -12.05
CA ARG A 90 -12.47 -6.04 -12.51
C ARG A 90 -11.55 -4.94 -13.01
N ARG A 91 -10.40 -4.76 -12.37
CA ARG A 91 -9.39 -3.77 -12.75
C ARG A 91 -8.59 -4.15 -14.01
N GLY A 92 -8.77 -5.34 -14.60
CA GLY A 92 -7.92 -5.81 -15.70
C GLY A 92 -8.65 -6.32 -16.95
N ARG A 93 -8.62 -5.51 -18.03
CA ARG A 93 -8.33 -5.86 -19.46
C ARG A 93 -8.50 -4.67 -20.42
N GLY A 94 -8.03 -3.47 -20.04
CA GLY A 94 -7.92 -2.35 -20.98
C GLY A 94 -6.62 -2.43 -21.78
N LYS A 95 -6.65 -2.04 -23.07
CA LYS A 95 -5.40 -1.81 -23.83
C LYS A 95 -4.74 -0.55 -23.29
N LEU A 96 -3.45 -0.63 -22.92
CA LEU A 96 -2.69 0.55 -22.55
C LEU A 96 -2.44 1.38 -23.81
N THR A 97 -2.95 2.61 -23.86
CA THR A 97 -2.78 3.52 -24.99
C THR A 97 -1.95 4.74 -24.59
N ALA A 98 -1.48 5.51 -25.58
CA ALA A 98 -0.73 6.73 -25.29
C ALA A 98 -1.57 7.75 -24.53
N GLU A 99 -2.85 7.87 -24.89
CA GLU A 99 -3.80 8.81 -24.26
C GLU A 99 -4.02 8.50 -22.77
N ILE A 100 -3.97 7.22 -22.37
CA ILE A 100 -4.05 6.84 -20.95
C ILE A 100 -2.81 7.34 -20.20
N LEU A 101 -1.64 7.21 -20.81
CA LEU A 101 -0.39 7.68 -20.21
C LEU A 101 -0.36 9.20 -20.09
N ASP A 102 -0.90 9.91 -21.08
CA ASP A 102 -0.97 11.37 -21.08
C ASP A 102 -1.96 11.87 -20.02
N LYS A 103 -3.13 11.23 -19.90
CA LYS A 103 -4.07 11.51 -18.79
C LYS A 103 -3.48 11.23 -17.42
N ALA A 104 -2.72 10.14 -17.26
CA ALA A 104 -2.04 9.84 -16.00
C ALA A 104 -1.01 10.93 -15.67
N TYR A 105 -0.25 11.41 -16.65
CA TYR A 105 0.66 12.54 -16.48
C TYR A 105 -0.06 13.84 -16.07
N GLU A 106 -1.19 14.16 -16.71
CA GLU A 106 -2.01 15.32 -16.31
C GLU A 106 -2.49 15.22 -14.87
N GLN A 107 -2.89 14.01 -14.42
CA GLN A 107 -3.24 13.79 -13.02
C GLN A 107 -2.05 14.02 -12.10
N PHE A 108 -0.89 13.43 -12.38
CA PHE A 108 0.31 13.66 -11.57
C PHE A 108 0.69 15.14 -11.46
N THR A 109 0.54 15.90 -12.54
CA THR A 109 0.81 17.34 -12.55
C THR A 109 -0.16 18.11 -11.65
N ARG A 110 -1.43 17.69 -11.57
CA ARG A 110 -2.43 18.31 -10.68
C ARG A 110 -2.22 17.92 -9.21
N TYR A 111 -1.73 16.71 -8.96
CA TYR A 111 -1.55 16.17 -7.61
C TYR A 111 -0.16 16.44 -7.03
N SER A 112 0.82 16.85 -7.84
CA SER A 112 2.15 17.21 -7.36
C SER A 112 2.11 18.52 -6.59
N ASP A 113 2.72 18.51 -5.42
CA ASP A 113 2.94 19.72 -4.64
C ASP A 113 4.20 20.43 -5.17
N ALA A 114 4.01 21.64 -5.71
CA ALA A 114 5.09 22.41 -6.31
C ALA A 114 6.01 23.07 -5.26
N ASP A 115 5.51 23.27 -4.04
CA ASP A 115 6.23 24.00 -2.99
C ASP A 115 7.09 23.06 -2.14
N TYR A 116 6.55 21.88 -1.81
CA TYR A 116 7.20 20.94 -0.89
C TYR A 116 7.56 19.59 -1.51
N GLY A 117 7.23 19.35 -2.79
CA GLY A 117 7.32 18.00 -3.38
C GLY A 117 6.32 17.03 -2.74
N GLY A 118 6.25 15.78 -3.21
CA GLY A 118 5.21 14.87 -2.77
C GLY A 118 3.95 14.90 -3.66
N PHE A 119 3.12 13.87 -3.56
CA PHE A 119 1.78 13.82 -4.18
C PHE A 119 0.67 13.86 -3.13
N GLY A 120 -0.34 14.71 -3.35
CA GLY A 120 -1.54 14.80 -2.52
C GLY A 120 -1.31 15.48 -1.15
N THR A 121 -2.19 15.19 -0.19
CA THR A 121 -2.16 15.79 1.16
C THR A 121 -1.30 14.99 2.12
N ALA A 122 -0.78 15.64 3.18
CA ALA A 122 -0.04 14.96 4.23
C ALA A 122 -0.88 13.88 4.96
N PRO A 123 -0.24 12.82 5.49
CA PRO A 123 1.19 12.47 5.33
C PRO A 123 1.47 11.86 3.94
N LYS A 124 2.50 12.36 3.25
CA LYS A 124 2.89 11.92 1.91
C LYS A 124 3.93 10.81 2.03
N PHE A 125 3.61 9.59 1.57
CA PHE A 125 4.56 8.48 1.57
C PHE A 125 5.31 8.41 0.24
N PRO A 126 6.63 8.13 0.24
CA PRO A 126 7.39 7.94 -0.99
C PRO A 126 6.76 6.85 -1.85
N ALA A 127 6.47 7.19 -3.10
CA ALA A 127 5.94 6.26 -4.09
C ALA A 127 6.91 6.15 -5.28
N PRO A 128 8.00 5.34 -5.18
CA PRO A 128 9.03 5.25 -6.23
C PRO A 128 8.49 4.84 -7.61
N HIS A 129 7.33 4.18 -7.66
CA HIS A 129 6.68 3.83 -8.92
C HIS A 129 6.10 5.04 -9.64
N ASN A 130 5.69 6.10 -8.93
CA ASN A 130 5.26 7.37 -9.52
C ASN A 130 6.45 8.08 -10.17
N LEU A 131 7.60 8.10 -9.48
CA LEU A 131 8.87 8.59 -10.03
C LEU A 131 9.24 7.85 -11.31
N MET A 132 9.20 6.51 -11.27
CA MET A 132 9.52 5.67 -12.41
C MET A 132 8.58 5.95 -13.60
N PHE A 133 7.29 6.16 -13.33
CA PHE A 133 6.33 6.54 -14.37
C PHE A 133 6.71 7.88 -15.01
N LEU A 134 6.93 8.93 -14.20
CA LEU A 134 7.25 10.27 -14.69
C LEU A 134 8.56 10.32 -15.48
N LEU A 135 9.60 9.62 -15.01
CA LEU A 135 10.88 9.51 -15.72
C LEU A 135 10.74 8.81 -17.07
N ARG A 136 9.94 7.73 -17.13
CA ARG A 136 9.65 7.03 -18.39
C ARG A 136 8.79 7.87 -19.32
N TYR A 137 7.84 8.62 -18.77
CA TYR A 137 7.00 9.54 -19.54
C TYR A 137 7.86 10.65 -20.17
N TRP A 138 8.71 11.32 -19.39
CA TRP A 138 9.69 12.30 -19.86
C TRP A 138 10.57 11.73 -20.98
N LYS A 139 11.18 10.56 -20.77
CA LYS A 139 12.03 9.92 -21.78
C LYS A 139 11.29 9.65 -23.11
N ARG A 140 9.98 9.42 -23.05
CA ARG A 140 9.14 9.11 -24.21
C ARG A 140 8.65 10.37 -24.96
N THR A 141 8.30 11.42 -24.24
CA THR A 141 7.61 12.60 -24.80
C THR A 141 8.46 13.86 -24.85
N GLY A 142 9.57 13.90 -24.10
CA GLY A 142 10.43 15.08 -23.97
C GLY A 142 9.88 16.17 -23.06
N VAL A 143 8.73 15.96 -22.40
CA VAL A 143 8.08 16.98 -21.55
C VAL A 143 8.92 17.24 -20.29
N ALA A 144 9.67 18.35 -20.27
CA ALA A 144 10.59 18.70 -19.18
C ALA A 144 9.92 18.73 -17.80
N LYS A 145 8.66 19.18 -17.74
CA LYS A 145 7.91 19.26 -16.48
C LYS A 145 7.74 17.89 -15.78
N ALA A 146 7.67 16.79 -16.54
CA ALA A 146 7.62 15.45 -15.96
C ALA A 146 8.90 15.08 -15.21
N LEU A 147 10.07 15.53 -15.70
CA LEU A 147 11.35 15.34 -15.03
C LEU A 147 11.44 16.21 -13.77
N GLU A 148 11.02 17.47 -13.85
CA GLU A 148 10.99 18.39 -12.70
C GLU A 148 10.19 17.81 -11.53
N ILE A 149 8.97 17.33 -11.80
CA ILE A 149 8.11 16.73 -10.76
C ILE A 149 8.79 15.50 -10.15
N ALA A 150 9.44 14.66 -10.97
CA ALA A 150 10.13 13.47 -10.46
C ALA A 150 11.35 13.82 -9.58
N LEU A 151 12.06 14.90 -9.88
CA LEU A 151 13.20 15.33 -9.06
C LEU A 151 12.73 15.98 -7.75
N ALA A 152 11.71 16.83 -7.78
CA ALA A 152 11.14 17.44 -6.58
C ALA A 152 10.61 16.40 -5.58
N GLU A 153 9.98 15.33 -6.06
CA GLU A 153 9.54 14.21 -5.22
C GLU A 153 10.70 13.42 -4.63
N LYS A 154 11.80 13.21 -5.39
CA LYS A 154 12.98 12.52 -4.90
C LYS A 154 13.58 13.26 -3.69
N ASP A 155 13.65 14.58 -3.77
CA ASP A 155 14.21 15.41 -2.72
C ASP A 155 13.33 15.37 -1.46
N TYR A 156 12.00 15.46 -1.61
CA TYR A 156 11.05 15.25 -0.50
C TYR A 156 11.19 13.86 0.16
N ALA A 157 11.33 12.80 -0.64
CA ALA A 157 11.49 11.44 -0.14
C ALA A 157 12.80 11.22 0.64
N ALA A 158 13.86 11.98 0.31
CA ALA A 158 15.13 11.92 1.00
C ALA A 158 15.09 12.61 2.38
N ASP A 159 14.22 13.61 2.55
CA ASP A 159 14.11 14.42 3.77
C ASP A 159 13.12 13.84 4.81
N LEU A 160 12.26 12.91 4.41
CA LEU A 160 11.29 12.21 5.28
C LEU A 160 11.86 11.55 6.55
N PRO A 161 13.07 10.93 6.55
CA PRO A 161 13.67 10.37 7.76
C PRO A 161 13.93 11.42 8.87
N ALA A 162 14.06 12.70 8.53
CA ALA A 162 14.26 13.77 9.51
C ALA A 162 12.96 14.22 10.21
N MET A 163 11.79 13.94 9.62
CA MET A 163 10.49 14.42 10.13
C MET A 163 9.77 13.43 11.05
N VAL A 164 10.18 12.16 11.09
CA VAL A 164 9.54 11.10 11.90
C VAL A 164 10.06 11.08 13.36
N HIS A 165 10.99 11.97 13.70
CA HIS A 165 11.60 12.09 15.03
C HIS A 165 11.16 13.33 15.85
N GLN A 166 10.10 14.03 15.44
CA GLN A 166 9.37 14.99 16.30
C GLN A 166 8.08 14.38 16.82
#